data_AF-A0A8J9X5S3-F1
#
_entry.id   AF-A0A8J9X5S3-F1
#
_cell.length_a   1.000
_cell.length_b   1.000
_cell.length_c   1.000
_cell.angle_alpha   90.00
_cell.angle_beta   90.00
_cell.angle_gamma   90.00
#
_symmetry.space_group_name_H-M   'P 1'
#
loop_
_entity.id
_entity.type
_entity.pdbx_description
1 polymer ?
#
loop_
_entity_poly.entity_id
_entity_poly.type
_entity_poly.pdbx_seq_one_letter_code
_entity_poly.pdbx_strand_id
1 'polypeptide(L)'
;RVPPKNDQTVVFPSRNEGVRLYRTMLLKALLPAIFPQLMHLIVFGELMLEMEPAFIEMRCPSASSWVDVVRCDSLEEYSGPARISAGVIVFALFVFCNIVVSTSFVRRFELITDYPPWRDNKIVIWALVIGVLITIVYVILAVDEAASGSQLPWYFYALSVLIPLPCLVWNEWCKREEAKQERRADKLRRLQFETRLGAWSPR
;
A
#
# COMPACT_ATOMS: atom_id res chain seq x y z
N ARG A 1 -0.89 -35.63 9.52
CA ARG A 1 -1.71 -36.81 9.17
C ARG A 1 -2.03 -36.71 7.69
N VAL A 2 -1.71 -37.72 6.90
CA VAL A 2 -2.11 -37.75 5.48
C VAL A 2 -3.61 -38.06 5.45
N PRO A 3 -4.46 -37.25 4.80
CA PRO A 3 -5.88 -37.55 4.70
C PRO A 3 -6.08 -38.83 3.87
N PRO A 4 -7.06 -39.68 4.21
CA PRO A 4 -7.37 -40.86 3.41
C PRO A 4 -7.79 -40.48 1.99
N LYS A 5 -7.55 -41.37 1.03
CA LYS A 5 -7.92 -41.20 -0.38
C LYS A 5 -9.45 -41.03 -0.50
N ASN A 6 -9.92 -40.05 -1.29
CA ASN A 6 -11.35 -39.72 -1.48
C ASN A 6 -12.10 -39.33 -0.19
N ASP A 7 -11.43 -38.70 0.77
CA ASP A 7 -12.10 -38.17 1.97
C ASP A 7 -13.01 -36.98 1.61
N GLN A 8 -14.31 -37.23 1.50
CA GLN A 8 -15.33 -36.22 1.20
C GLN A 8 -15.51 -35.19 2.34
N THR A 9 -14.92 -35.42 3.51
CA THR A 9 -14.95 -34.45 4.62
C THR A 9 -13.95 -33.31 4.44
N VAL A 10 -12.97 -33.48 3.55
CA VAL A 10 -11.97 -32.46 3.22
C VAL A 10 -12.40 -31.72 1.96
N VAL A 11 -13.25 -30.70 2.12
CA VAL A 11 -13.69 -29.84 1.00
C VAL A 11 -12.68 -28.72 0.78
N PHE A 12 -12.08 -28.64 -0.43
CA PHE A 12 -11.33 -27.48 -0.91
C PHE A 12 -12.22 -26.61 -1.80
N PRO A 13 -12.34 -25.29 -1.56
CA PRO A 13 -11.72 -24.50 -0.50
C PRO A 13 -12.57 -24.53 0.79
N SER A 14 -11.95 -24.87 1.93
CA SER A 14 -12.66 -24.81 3.22
C SER A 14 -13.01 -23.37 3.57
N ARG A 15 -14.08 -23.14 4.37
CA ARG A 15 -14.43 -21.80 4.90
C ARG A 15 -13.22 -21.08 5.54
N ASN A 16 -12.27 -21.84 6.08
CA ASN A 16 -11.04 -21.32 6.67
C ASN A 16 -10.03 -20.78 5.62
N GLU A 17 -10.06 -21.25 4.38
CA GLU A 17 -9.23 -20.71 3.29
C GLU A 17 -9.70 -19.33 2.84
N GLY A 18 -11.01 -19.12 2.71
CA GLY A 18 -11.58 -17.80 2.39
C GLY A 18 -11.23 -16.74 3.44
N VAL A 19 -11.36 -17.07 4.73
CA VAL A 19 -10.98 -16.18 5.84
C VAL A 19 -9.49 -15.84 5.82
N ARG A 20 -8.63 -16.82 5.48
CA ARG A 20 -7.19 -16.61 5.38
C ARG A 20 -6.83 -15.70 4.21
N LEU A 21 -7.41 -15.90 3.03
CA LEU A 21 -7.20 -15.02 1.88
C LEU A 21 -7.59 -13.58 2.20
N TYR A 22 -8.76 -13.39 2.82
CA TYR A 22 -9.21 -12.08 3.27
C TYR A 22 -8.23 -11.44 4.26
N ARG A 23 -7.79 -12.18 5.29
CA ARG A 23 -6.80 -11.70 6.26
C ARG A 23 -5.48 -11.30 5.61
N THR A 24 -4.99 -12.08 4.65
CA THR A 24 -3.75 -11.77 3.93
C THR A 24 -3.90 -10.51 3.08
N MET A 25 -5.05 -10.30 2.44
CA MET A 25 -5.32 -9.06 1.71
C MET A 25 -5.35 -7.84 2.63
N LEU A 26 -5.98 -7.95 3.81
CA LEU A 26 -5.94 -6.89 4.81
C LEU A 26 -4.51 -6.59 5.28
N LEU A 27 -3.71 -7.62 5.54
CA LEU A 27 -2.30 -7.44 5.93
C LEU A 27 -1.51 -6.71 4.84
N LYS A 28 -1.71 -7.07 3.56
CA LYS A 28 -1.06 -6.42 2.42
C LYS A 28 -1.39 -4.93 2.29
N ALA A 29 -2.60 -4.51 2.67
CA ALA A 29 -3.06 -3.12 2.63
C ALA A 29 -2.60 -2.26 3.83
N LEU A 30 -2.07 -2.87 4.90
CA LEU A 30 -1.80 -2.19 6.16
C LEU A 30 -0.70 -1.12 6.06
N LEU A 31 0.49 -1.47 5.54
CA LEU A 31 1.58 -0.49 5.41
C LEU A 31 1.27 0.64 4.41
N PRO A 32 0.70 0.36 3.21
CA PRO A 32 0.27 1.41 2.29
C PRO A 32 -0.80 2.34 2.86
N ALA A 33 -1.54 1.96 3.91
CA ALA A 33 -2.49 2.83 4.59
C ALA A 33 -1.84 3.65 5.72
N ILE A 34 -0.95 3.04 6.52
CA ILE A 34 -0.35 3.70 7.69
C ILE A 34 0.67 4.76 7.28
N PHE A 35 1.56 4.48 6.33
CA PHE A 35 2.66 5.41 6.01
C PHE A 35 2.17 6.73 5.42
N PRO A 36 1.23 6.77 4.45
CA PRO A 36 0.69 8.04 3.96
C PRO A 36 -0.02 8.83 5.06
N GLN A 37 -0.70 8.16 6.01
CA GLN A 37 -1.33 8.84 7.14
C GLN A 37 -0.30 9.52 8.05
N LEU A 38 0.84 8.88 8.31
CA LEU A 38 1.93 9.49 9.07
C LEU A 38 2.53 10.70 8.31
N MET A 39 2.69 10.57 6.99
CA MET A 39 3.16 11.66 6.15
C MET A 39 2.19 12.83 6.10
N HIS A 40 0.88 12.59 6.23
CA HIS A 40 -0.10 13.66 6.34
C HIS A 40 0.12 14.56 7.53
N LEU A 41 0.42 13.98 8.69
CA LEU A 41 0.68 14.75 9.91
C LEU A 41 1.89 15.67 9.74
N ILE A 42 2.95 15.15 9.10
CA ILE A 42 4.16 15.92 8.81
C ILE A 42 3.85 17.07 7.86
N VAL A 43 3.26 16.78 6.69
CA VAL A 43 2.97 17.81 5.68
C VAL A 43 2.01 18.86 6.22
N PHE A 44 0.95 18.43 6.89
CA PHE A 44 -0.01 19.36 7.47
C PHE A 44 0.65 20.30 8.47
N GLY A 45 1.45 19.76 9.40
CA GLY A 45 2.11 20.59 10.40
C GLY A 45 3.14 21.55 9.80
N GLU A 46 3.93 21.11 8.83
CA GLU A 46 4.91 21.97 8.15
C GLU A 46 4.24 23.06 7.29
N LEU A 47 3.20 22.69 6.51
CA LEU A 47 2.44 23.68 5.73
C LEU A 47 1.73 24.71 6.60
N MET A 48 1.23 24.30 7.77
CA MET A 48 0.63 25.23 8.73
C MET A 48 1.66 26.25 9.24
N LEU A 49 2.89 25.81 9.56
CA LEU A 49 3.97 26.68 10.01
C LEU A 49 4.39 27.70 8.96
N GLU A 50 4.43 27.28 7.69
CA GLU A 50 4.91 28.12 6.60
C GLU A 50 3.83 29.02 6.00
N MET A 51 2.60 28.50 5.82
CA MET A 51 1.52 29.23 5.16
C MET A 51 0.70 30.10 6.12
N GLU A 52 0.58 29.72 7.38
CA GLU A 52 -0.38 30.31 8.34
C GLU A 52 0.28 30.69 9.69
N PRO A 53 1.42 31.40 9.71
CA PRO A 53 2.16 31.68 10.94
C PRO A 53 1.34 32.51 11.94
N ALA A 54 0.57 33.50 11.45
CA ALA A 54 -0.28 34.33 12.31
C ALA A 54 -1.41 33.53 12.98
N PHE A 55 -1.95 32.52 12.30
CA PHE A 55 -2.96 31.64 12.88
C PHE A 55 -2.38 30.80 14.01
N ILE A 56 -1.17 30.27 13.80
CA ILE A 56 -0.44 29.49 14.81
C ILE A 56 -0.07 30.35 16.01
N GLU A 57 0.45 31.55 15.82
CA GLU A 57 0.79 32.46 16.92
C GLU A 57 -0.43 32.78 17.80
N MET A 58 -1.62 32.90 17.19
CA MET A 58 -2.86 33.21 17.91
C MET A 58 -3.45 32.00 18.63
N ARG A 59 -3.40 30.80 18.03
CA ARG A 59 -4.14 29.62 18.49
C ARG A 59 -3.25 28.57 19.15
N CYS A 60 -2.00 28.46 18.73
CA CYS A 60 -1.00 27.49 19.18
C CYS A 60 0.36 28.17 19.42
N PRO A 61 0.47 29.15 20.35
CA PRO A 61 1.65 30.02 20.49
C PRO A 61 2.94 29.29 20.88
N SER A 62 2.85 28.09 21.44
CA SER A 62 4.01 27.25 21.78
C SER A 62 4.45 26.32 20.65
N ALA A 63 3.77 26.33 19.50
CA ALA A 63 4.08 25.43 18.41
C ALA A 63 5.31 25.90 17.64
N SER A 64 6.37 25.10 17.69
CA SER A 64 7.63 25.37 16.98
C SER A 64 7.97 24.28 15.95
N SER A 65 7.27 23.15 16.02
CA SER A 65 7.46 21.99 15.17
C SER A 65 6.12 21.46 14.68
N TRP A 66 6.14 20.72 13.57
CA TRP A 66 4.93 20.06 13.04
C TRP A 66 4.25 19.16 14.09
N VAL A 67 5.01 18.59 15.03
CA VAL A 67 4.48 17.75 16.12
C VAL A 67 3.59 18.57 17.06
N ASP A 68 4.00 19.78 17.39
CA ASP A 68 3.26 20.67 18.27
C ASP A 68 1.97 21.14 17.60
N VAL A 69 2.04 21.45 16.30
CA VAL A 69 0.89 21.84 15.47
C VAL A 69 -0.14 20.73 15.44
N VAL A 70 0.26 19.50 15.13
CA VAL A 70 -0.65 18.34 15.05
C VAL A 70 -1.33 18.02 16.39
N ARG A 71 -0.69 18.35 17.51
CA ARG A 71 -1.22 18.13 18.86
C ARG A 71 -2.12 19.26 19.37
N CYS A 72 -2.22 20.37 18.62
CA CYS A 72 -2.95 21.52 19.08
C CYS A 72 -4.45 21.37 18.80
N ASP A 73 -5.26 21.25 19.85
CA ASP A 73 -6.71 21.00 19.75
C ASP A 73 -7.46 22.10 18.98
N SER A 74 -6.97 23.34 19.00
CA SER A 74 -7.61 24.46 18.29
C SER A 74 -7.57 24.36 16.76
N LEU A 75 -6.86 23.38 16.21
CA LEU A 75 -6.76 23.12 14.77
C LEU A 75 -7.77 22.08 14.25
N GLU A 76 -8.59 21.47 15.12
CA GLU A 76 -9.55 20.44 14.71
C GLU A 76 -10.51 20.91 13.61
N GLU A 77 -11.02 22.14 13.75
CA GLU A 77 -11.97 22.78 12.84
C GLU A 77 -11.31 23.56 11.69
N TYR A 78 -9.97 23.64 11.64
CA TYR A 78 -9.29 24.41 10.60
C TYR A 78 -9.55 23.81 9.21
N SER A 79 -10.00 24.64 8.27
CA SER A 79 -10.35 24.24 6.89
C SER A 79 -9.72 25.15 5.84
N GLY A 80 -8.47 25.57 6.04
CA GLY A 80 -7.76 26.46 5.12
C GLY A 80 -6.85 25.75 4.10
N PRO A 81 -6.07 26.52 3.32
CA PRO A 81 -5.30 26.02 2.19
C PRO A 81 -4.21 25.02 2.58
N ALA A 82 -3.63 25.14 3.78
CA ALA A 82 -2.63 24.18 4.29
C ALA A 82 -3.24 22.77 4.45
N ARG A 83 -4.48 22.66 4.93
CA ARG A 83 -5.17 21.37 5.10
C ARG A 83 -5.52 20.74 3.77
N ILE A 84 -6.01 21.54 2.82
CA ILE A 84 -6.37 21.08 1.47
C ILE A 84 -5.12 20.57 0.75
N SER A 85 -4.05 21.37 0.74
CA SER A 85 -2.78 21.03 0.10
C SER A 85 -2.13 19.79 0.73
N ALA A 86 -2.15 19.68 2.06
CA ALA A 86 -1.68 18.48 2.75
C ALA A 86 -2.48 17.22 2.36
N GLY A 87 -3.80 17.36 2.20
CA GLY A 87 -4.67 16.29 1.71
C GLY A 87 -4.32 15.84 0.29
N VAL A 88 -4.12 16.79 -0.63
CA VAL A 88 -3.72 16.54 -2.02
C VAL A 88 -2.38 15.81 -2.10
N ILE A 89 -1.36 16.29 -1.38
CA ILE A 89 -0.01 15.70 -1.36
C ILE A 89 -0.06 14.26 -0.84
N VAL A 90 -0.82 14.00 0.23
CA VAL A 90 -0.94 12.66 0.82
C VAL A 90 -1.71 11.71 -0.07
N PHE A 91 -2.78 12.20 -0.71
CA PHE A 91 -3.52 11.39 -1.68
C PHE A 91 -2.61 10.98 -2.84
N ALA A 92 -1.80 11.90 -3.35
CA ALA A 92 -0.80 11.59 -4.36
C ALA A 92 0.23 10.57 -3.88
N LEU A 93 0.72 10.68 -2.63
CA LEU A 93 1.63 9.70 -2.04
C LEU A 93 0.99 8.31 -1.89
N PHE A 94 -0.29 8.26 -1.49
CA PHE A 94 -1.06 7.02 -1.41
C PHE A 94 -1.19 6.38 -2.79
N VAL A 95 -1.54 7.16 -3.83
CA VAL A 95 -1.61 6.70 -5.21
C VAL A 95 -0.24 6.19 -5.68
N PHE A 96 0.84 6.93 -5.40
CA PHE A 96 2.20 6.52 -5.74
C PHE A 96 2.61 5.19 -5.08
N CYS A 97 2.30 5.02 -3.79
CA CYS A 97 2.51 3.74 -3.10
C CYS A 97 1.74 2.60 -3.76
N ASN A 98 0.48 2.84 -4.14
CA ASN A 98 -0.35 1.83 -4.82
C ASN A 98 0.19 1.49 -6.21
N ILE A 99 0.69 2.47 -6.97
CA ILE A 99 1.33 2.24 -8.27
C ILE A 99 2.51 1.28 -8.10
N VAL A 100 3.40 1.54 -7.15
CA VAL A 100 4.57 0.67 -6.90
C VAL A 100 4.15 -0.71 -6.40
N VAL A 101 3.26 -0.78 -5.42
CA VAL A 101 2.77 -2.05 -4.84
C VAL A 101 2.00 -2.88 -5.88
N SER A 102 1.34 -2.25 -6.86
CA SER A 102 0.58 -2.94 -7.91
C SER A 102 1.42 -3.94 -8.70
N THR A 103 2.73 -3.71 -8.80
CA THR A 103 3.68 -4.63 -9.44
C THR A 103 3.71 -6.00 -8.76
N SER A 104 3.44 -6.07 -7.46
CA SER A 104 3.34 -7.32 -6.69
C SER A 104 2.12 -8.14 -7.09
N PHE A 105 1.04 -7.52 -7.61
CA PHE A 105 -0.19 -8.21 -7.96
C PHE A 105 -0.22 -8.75 -9.40
N VAL A 106 0.71 -8.33 -10.27
CA VAL A 106 0.78 -8.80 -11.67
C VAL A 106 0.88 -10.32 -11.76
N ARG A 107 1.60 -10.94 -10.81
CA ARG A 107 1.63 -12.38 -10.64
C ARG A 107 1.24 -12.73 -9.22
N ARG A 108 0.32 -13.69 -9.06
CA ARG A 108 -0.24 -14.03 -7.75
C ARG A 108 0.75 -14.70 -6.80
N PHE A 109 1.57 -15.63 -7.29
CA PHE A 109 2.38 -16.53 -6.43
C PHE A 109 3.90 -16.47 -6.66
N GLU A 110 4.34 -15.76 -7.69
CA GLU A 110 5.76 -15.62 -8.02
C GLU A 110 6.30 -14.31 -7.47
N LEU A 111 7.44 -14.37 -6.78
CA LEU A 111 8.07 -13.18 -6.20
C LEU A 111 8.70 -12.34 -7.31
N ILE A 112 8.73 -11.01 -7.10
CA ILE A 112 9.35 -10.06 -8.03
C ILE A 112 10.85 -10.35 -8.20
N THR A 113 11.52 -10.83 -7.14
CA THR A 113 12.95 -11.18 -7.17
C THR A 113 13.26 -12.37 -8.06
N ASP A 114 12.35 -13.34 -8.11
CA ASP A 114 12.53 -14.57 -8.88
C ASP A 114 12.08 -14.35 -10.32
N TYR A 115 10.96 -13.64 -10.48
CA TYR A 115 10.37 -13.36 -11.77
C TYR A 115 9.80 -11.92 -11.82
N PRO A 116 10.58 -10.96 -12.36
CA PRO A 116 10.12 -9.58 -12.40
C PRO A 116 8.94 -9.42 -13.37
N PRO A 117 7.94 -8.58 -13.04
CA PRO A 117 6.72 -8.45 -13.82
C PRO A 117 6.95 -7.87 -15.23
N TRP A 118 8.03 -7.13 -15.43
CA TRP A 118 8.42 -6.54 -16.71
C TRP A 118 9.15 -7.51 -17.66
N ARG A 119 9.46 -8.73 -17.23
CA ARG A 119 10.19 -9.70 -18.06
C ARG A 119 9.44 -10.07 -19.33
N ASP A 120 8.15 -10.42 -19.19
CA ASP A 120 7.30 -10.82 -20.31
C ASP A 120 6.34 -9.70 -20.74
N ASN A 121 5.93 -8.86 -19.79
CA ASN A 121 4.91 -7.85 -20.02
C ASN A 121 5.47 -6.44 -19.83
N LYS A 122 5.98 -5.86 -20.92
CA LYS A 122 6.48 -4.47 -20.94
C LYS A 122 5.38 -3.42 -20.73
N ILE A 123 4.10 -3.77 -20.91
CA ILE A 123 2.96 -2.85 -20.66
C ILE A 123 2.94 -2.43 -19.20
N VAL A 124 3.42 -3.27 -18.28
CA VAL A 124 3.54 -2.91 -16.86
C VAL A 124 4.44 -1.68 -16.67
N ILE A 125 5.56 -1.59 -17.39
CA ILE A 125 6.45 -0.41 -17.30
C ILE A 125 5.71 0.85 -17.76
N TRP A 126 5.01 0.78 -18.90
CA TRP A 126 4.25 1.91 -19.41
C TRP A 126 3.13 2.34 -18.46
N ALA A 127 2.41 1.38 -17.88
CA ALA A 127 1.38 1.65 -16.88
C ALA A 127 1.94 2.34 -15.63
N LEU A 128 3.11 1.91 -15.14
CA LEU A 128 3.79 2.56 -14.01
C LEU A 128 4.20 4.00 -14.35
N VAL A 129 4.85 4.20 -15.50
CA VAL A 129 5.31 5.52 -15.94
C VAL A 129 4.12 6.48 -16.11
N ILE A 130 3.07 6.04 -16.81
CA ILE A 130 1.86 6.84 -17.01
C ILE A 130 1.18 7.15 -15.67
N GLY A 131 1.08 6.17 -14.76
CA GLY A 131 0.50 6.38 -13.44
C GLY A 131 1.27 7.43 -12.63
N VAL A 132 2.60 7.38 -12.64
CA VAL A 132 3.44 8.38 -11.97
C VAL A 132 3.27 9.76 -12.61
N LEU A 133 3.27 9.86 -13.94
CA LEU A 133 3.05 11.13 -14.65
C LEU A 133 1.70 11.76 -14.32
N ILE A 134 0.62 10.97 -14.33
CA ILE A 134 -0.73 11.45 -13.95
C ILE A 134 -0.72 11.95 -12.51
N THR A 135 -0.04 11.24 -11.61
CA THR A 135 0.05 11.65 -10.19
C THR A 135 0.81 12.96 -10.04
N ILE A 136 1.89 13.17 -10.79
CA ILE A 136 2.65 14.44 -10.80
C ILE A 136 1.77 15.58 -11.32
N VAL A 137 1.09 15.37 -12.46
CA VAL A 137 0.18 16.37 -13.03
C VAL A 137 -0.94 16.72 -12.06
N TYR A 138 -1.52 15.72 -11.37
CA TYR A 138 -2.52 15.94 -10.34
C TYR A 138 -2.01 16.85 -9.22
N VAL A 139 -0.81 16.60 -8.69
CA VAL A 139 -0.22 17.44 -7.63
C VAL A 139 -0.01 18.88 -8.13
N ILE A 140 0.56 19.05 -9.33
CA ILE A 140 0.82 20.38 -9.90
C ILE A 140 -0.47 21.19 -10.05
N LEU A 141 -1.58 20.55 -10.44
CA LEU A 141 -2.85 21.23 -10.69
C LEU A 141 -3.70 21.44 -9.43
N ALA A 142 -3.55 20.58 -8.41
CA ALA A 142 -4.43 20.56 -7.24
C ALA A 142 -3.82 21.20 -5.98
N VAL A 143 -2.49 21.36 -5.93
CA VAL A 143 -1.82 22.06 -4.82
C VAL A 143 -1.93 23.57 -5.03
N ASP A 144 -2.25 24.29 -3.95
CA ASP A 144 -2.32 25.75 -3.95
C ASP A 144 -0.96 26.37 -4.31
N GLU A 145 -0.93 27.50 -5.01
CA GLU A 145 0.31 28.20 -5.37
C GLU A 145 1.15 28.54 -4.12
N ALA A 146 0.49 28.93 -3.02
CA ALA A 146 1.16 29.22 -1.77
C ALA A 146 1.81 27.97 -1.14
N ALA A 147 1.18 26.80 -1.31
CA ALA A 147 1.76 25.52 -0.89
C ALA A 147 2.83 25.01 -1.87
N SER A 148 2.74 25.35 -3.16
CA SER A 148 3.75 25.02 -4.16
C SER A 148 5.08 25.77 -3.91
N GLY A 149 4.99 27.01 -3.40
CA GLY A 149 6.15 27.79 -2.97
C GLY A 149 6.73 27.38 -1.61
N SER A 150 6.00 26.57 -0.83
CA SER A 150 6.42 26.14 0.51
C SER A 150 7.56 25.12 0.43
N GLN A 151 8.60 25.32 1.24
CA GLN A 151 9.74 24.41 1.31
C GLN A 151 9.50 23.38 2.40
N LEU A 152 8.87 22.27 2.02
CA LEU A 152 8.79 21.10 2.89
C LEU A 152 10.21 20.64 3.28
N PRO A 153 10.39 20.07 4.48
CA PRO A 153 11.69 19.60 4.92
C PRO A 153 12.28 18.55 3.97
N TRP A 154 13.61 18.55 3.79
CA TRP A 154 14.31 17.61 2.91
C TRP A 154 13.96 16.14 3.20
N TYR A 155 13.74 15.81 4.48
CA TYR A 155 13.43 14.45 4.92
C TYR A 155 12.05 14.00 4.43
N PHE A 156 11.11 14.92 4.20
CA PHE A 156 9.81 14.60 3.63
C PHE A 156 9.94 14.06 2.21
N TYR A 157 10.73 14.73 1.36
CA TYR A 157 10.99 14.27 -0.01
C TYR A 157 11.77 12.95 -0.03
N ALA A 158 12.72 12.76 0.89
CA ALA A 158 13.41 11.48 1.02
C ALA A 158 12.44 10.36 1.41
N LEU A 159 11.57 10.59 2.38
CA LEU A 159 10.59 9.60 2.83
C LEU A 159 9.54 9.29 1.76
N SER A 160 9.06 10.28 1.00
CA SER A 160 8.04 10.08 -0.03
C SER A 160 8.52 9.13 -1.14
N VAL A 161 9.81 9.18 -1.49
CA VAL A 161 10.45 8.25 -2.45
C VAL A 161 10.74 6.89 -1.81
N LEU A 162 11.11 6.86 -0.53
CA LEU A 162 11.52 5.62 0.15
C LEU A 162 10.35 4.76 0.64
N ILE A 163 9.22 5.34 1.06
CA ILE A 163 8.05 4.65 1.64
C ILE A 163 7.46 3.53 0.75
N PRO A 164 7.39 3.65 -0.58
CA PRO A 164 6.91 2.56 -1.42
C PRO A 164 7.75 1.27 -1.31
N LEU A 165 9.04 1.37 -0.97
CA LEU A 165 9.94 0.22 -0.86
C LEU A 165 9.58 -0.72 0.29
N PRO A 166 9.45 -0.29 1.57
CA PRO A 166 8.98 -1.16 2.64
C PRO A 166 7.56 -1.68 2.40
N CYS A 167 6.68 -0.89 1.78
CA CYS A 167 5.35 -1.34 1.35
C CYS A 167 5.42 -2.51 0.35
N LEU A 168 6.33 -2.44 -0.61
CA LEU A 168 6.56 -3.50 -1.60
C LEU A 168 7.16 -4.75 -0.95
N VAL A 169 8.20 -4.58 -0.12
CA VAL A 169 8.85 -5.68 0.62
C VAL A 169 7.84 -6.43 1.50
N TRP A 170 6.99 -5.69 2.21
CA TRP A 170 5.93 -6.27 3.03
C TRP A 170 4.91 -7.06 2.19
N ASN A 171 4.49 -6.51 1.05
CA ASN A 171 3.58 -7.21 0.14
C ASN A 171 4.19 -8.51 -0.39
N GLU A 172 5.46 -8.48 -0.80
CA GLU A 172 6.19 -9.67 -1.26
C GLU A 172 6.39 -10.69 -0.12
N TRP A 173 6.58 -10.25 1.12
CA TRP A 173 6.63 -11.15 2.27
C TRP A 173 5.28 -11.84 2.53
N CYS A 174 4.17 -11.10 2.54
CA CYS A 174 2.83 -11.68 2.66
C CYS A 174 2.51 -12.63 1.50
N LYS A 175 2.91 -12.26 0.28
CA LYS A 175 2.76 -13.08 -0.93
C LYS A 175 3.57 -14.37 -0.85
N ARG A 176 4.76 -14.35 -0.27
CA ARG A 176 5.58 -15.55 -0.04
C ARG A 176 4.88 -16.54 0.87
N GLU A 177 4.24 -16.07 1.94
CA GLU A 177 3.47 -16.92 2.84
C GLU A 177 2.23 -17.51 2.15
N GLU A 178 1.53 -16.71 1.33
CA GLU A 178 0.41 -17.19 0.51
C GLU A 178 0.86 -18.30 -0.46
N ALA A 179 1.97 -18.08 -1.18
CA ALA A 179 2.52 -19.05 -2.13
C ALA A 179 2.96 -20.37 -1.46
N LYS A 180 3.51 -20.31 -0.25
CA LYS A 180 3.85 -21.52 0.53
C LYS A 180 2.60 -22.33 0.87
N GLN A 181 1.50 -21.67 1.22
CA GLN A 181 0.25 -22.33 1.58
C GLN A 181 -0.42 -22.95 0.36
N GLU A 182 -0.48 -22.24 -0.76
CA GLU A 182 -1.06 -22.78 -2.00
C GLU A 182 -0.30 -24.01 -2.48
N ARG A 183 1.04 -23.97 -2.47
CA ARG A 183 1.86 -25.15 -2.83
C ARG A 183 1.61 -26.34 -1.91
N ARG A 184 1.26 -26.13 -0.64
CA ARG A 184 0.89 -27.21 0.29
C ARG A 184 -0.50 -27.74 -0.04
N ALA A 185 -1.47 -26.86 -0.30
CA ALA A 185 -2.82 -27.24 -0.71
C ALA A 185 -2.80 -28.05 -2.01
N ASP A 186 -2.05 -27.60 -3.02
CA ASP A 186 -1.90 -28.32 -4.30
C ASP A 186 -1.29 -29.72 -4.12
N LYS A 187 -0.29 -29.87 -3.24
CA LYS A 187 0.28 -31.18 -2.91
C LYS A 187 -0.75 -32.10 -2.25
N LEU A 188 -1.57 -31.57 -1.34
CA LEU A 188 -2.64 -32.33 -0.68
C LEU A 188 -3.74 -32.75 -1.66
N ARG A 189 -4.20 -31.83 -2.53
CA ARG A 189 -5.18 -32.13 -3.59
C ARG A 189 -4.69 -33.23 -4.54
N ARG A 190 -3.41 -33.20 -4.92
CA ARG A 190 -2.78 -34.27 -5.72
C ARG A 190 -2.76 -35.62 -5.00
N LEU A 191 -2.46 -35.63 -3.70
CA LEU A 191 -2.49 -36.87 -2.88
C LEU A 191 -3.91 -37.45 -2.73
N GLN A 192 -4.93 -36.60 -2.76
CA GLN A 192 -6.34 -37.01 -2.69
C GLN A 192 -6.95 -37.38 -4.04
N PHE A 193 -6.18 -37.35 -5.14
CA PHE A 193 -6.63 -37.67 -6.51
C PHE A 193 -7.77 -36.77 -7.04
N GLU A 194 -7.94 -35.54 -6.53
CA GLU A 194 -8.91 -34.58 -7.11
C GLU A 194 -8.53 -34.08 -8.50
N THR A 195 -7.28 -34.30 -8.93
CA THR A 195 -6.86 -34.06 -10.31
C THR A 195 -7.44 -35.17 -11.20
N ARG A 196 -8.33 -34.81 -12.14
CA ARG A 196 -9.01 -35.64 -13.16
C ARG A 196 -8.16 -36.67 -13.94
N LEU A 197 -6.86 -36.78 -13.70
CA LEU A 197 -5.91 -37.65 -14.39
C LEU A 197 -5.48 -38.89 -13.59
N GLY A 198 -6.05 -39.14 -12.41
CA GLY A 198 -5.74 -40.30 -11.58
C GLY A 198 -6.72 -41.47 -11.70
N ALA A 199 -6.56 -42.31 -12.73
CA ALA A 199 -6.97 -43.73 -12.82
C ALA A 199 -8.47 -44.04 -12.56
N TRP A 200 -9.31 -44.30 -13.55
CA TRP A 200 -9.35 -45.55 -14.35
C TRP A 200 -8.38 -46.65 -13.85
N SER A 201 -8.62 -47.20 -12.66
CA SER A 201 -8.38 -48.63 -12.46
C SER A 201 -9.72 -49.34 -12.63
N PRO A 202 -9.89 -50.27 -13.59
CA PRO A 202 -11.07 -51.12 -13.63
C PRO A 202 -11.15 -51.89 -12.30
N ARG A 203 -12.37 -52.07 -11.81
CA ARG A 203 -12.66 -53.11 -10.80
C ARG A 203 -12.38 -54.48 -11.39
#